data_AF-A0A3L7T109-F1
#
_entry.id   AF-A0A3L7T109-F1
#
_cell.length_a   1.000
_cell.length_b   1.000
_cell.length_c   1.000
_cell.angle_alpha   90.00
_cell.angle_beta   90.00
_cell.angle_gamma   90.00
#
_symmetry.space_group_name_H-M   'P 1'
#
loop_
_entity.id
_entity.type
_entity.pdbx_description
1 polymer ?
#
loop_
_entity_poly.entity_id
_entity_poly.type
_entity_poly.pdbx_seq_one_letter_code
_entity_poly.pdbx_strand_id
1 'polypeptide(L)'
;MHPKTFQPHARKARNPDRARWLRRIAAHLAAHVRNDGVAVAWAFLLRTMLARWRRPARDPGERAAERFLRALNYRVLARNWRSPRDRRDEADLIVLSPNGREVAIVEVKRAAGPWDPLDRVDVRKREVLWRILTDIEALASARPSSSPLHRAAAHAECIRVDLVGVRGEGSTSMVVEHATGIFTREFVRNARSRAP
;
A
#
# COMPACT_ATOMS: atom_id res chain seq x y z
N MET A 1 -4.37 -23.52 -46.87
CA MET A 1 -5.00 -22.18 -46.91
C MET A 1 -5.93 -22.10 -45.70
N HIS A 2 -5.47 -21.58 -44.55
CA HIS A 2 -6.29 -21.47 -43.34
C HIS A 2 -6.82 -20.03 -43.19
N PRO A 3 -8.14 -19.84 -42.95
CA PRO A 3 -8.68 -18.51 -42.73
C PRO A 3 -8.29 -18.00 -41.35
N LYS A 4 -7.65 -16.82 -41.29
CA LYS A 4 -7.39 -16.10 -40.04
C LYS A 4 -8.72 -15.56 -39.49
N THR A 5 -9.15 -16.07 -38.35
CA THR A 5 -10.28 -15.54 -37.58
C THR A 5 -9.93 -14.18 -36.99
N PHE A 6 -10.71 -13.16 -37.34
CA PHE A 6 -10.63 -11.81 -36.80
C PHE A 6 -11.15 -11.82 -35.34
N GLN A 7 -10.28 -11.53 -34.37
CA GLN A 7 -10.69 -11.31 -32.98
C GLN A 7 -10.99 -9.80 -32.77
N PRO A 8 -12.20 -9.42 -32.34
CA PRO A 8 -12.51 -8.02 -32.08
C PRO A 8 -11.77 -7.53 -30.83
N HIS A 9 -11.10 -6.38 -30.95
CA HIS A 9 -10.44 -5.70 -29.83
C HIS A 9 -11.38 -5.53 -28.63
N ALA A 10 -10.99 -6.13 -27.49
CA ALA A 10 -11.68 -5.99 -26.23
C ALA A 10 -11.85 -4.50 -25.87
N ARG A 11 -13.11 -4.04 -25.73
CA ARG A 11 -13.42 -2.70 -25.24
C ARG A 11 -12.76 -2.49 -23.89
N LYS A 12 -11.92 -1.45 -23.78
CA LYS A 12 -11.26 -1.01 -22.54
C LYS A 12 -12.28 -0.98 -21.39
N ALA A 13 -12.16 -1.91 -20.44
CA ALA A 13 -13.05 -1.96 -19.28
C ALA A 13 -13.00 -0.61 -18.53
N ARG A 14 -14.16 0.04 -18.36
CA ARG A 14 -14.28 1.28 -17.58
C ARG A 14 -13.84 0.99 -16.15
N ASN A 15 -12.78 1.67 -15.70
CA ASN A 15 -12.29 1.53 -14.32
C ASN A 15 -13.41 1.95 -13.33
N PRO A 16 -13.97 1.01 -12.53
CA PRO A 16 -15.14 1.26 -11.69
C PRO A 16 -14.88 2.29 -10.58
N ASP A 17 -13.62 2.46 -10.17
CA ASP A 17 -13.23 3.45 -9.16
C ASP A 17 -13.29 4.88 -9.70
N ARG A 18 -12.94 5.06 -10.98
CA ARG A 18 -13.09 6.36 -11.65
C ARG A 18 -14.56 6.72 -11.82
N ALA A 19 -15.40 5.77 -12.20
CA ALA A 19 -16.83 5.99 -12.38
C ALA A 19 -17.52 6.37 -11.05
N ARG A 20 -17.20 5.68 -9.95
CA ARG A 20 -17.72 6.01 -8.62
C ARG A 20 -17.27 7.39 -8.12
N TRP A 21 -16.00 7.72 -8.32
CA TRP A 21 -15.46 9.02 -7.94
C TRP A 21 -16.11 10.18 -8.72
N LEU A 22 -16.29 10.03 -10.03
CA LEU A 22 -16.96 11.03 -10.87
C LEU A 22 -18.41 11.28 -10.45
N ARG A 23 -19.17 10.21 -10.15
CA ARG A 23 -20.54 10.34 -9.66
C ARG A 23 -20.62 11.10 -8.33
N ARG A 24 -19.69 10.82 -7.41
CA ARG A 24 -19.62 11.53 -6.11
C ARG A 24 -19.34 13.03 -6.29
N ILE A 25 -18.41 13.38 -7.17
CA ILE A 25 -18.10 14.80 -7.45
C ILE A 25 -19.28 15.50 -8.12
N ALA A 26 -19.91 14.87 -9.10
CA ALA A 26 -21.08 15.43 -9.77
C ALA A 26 -22.24 15.70 -8.78
N ALA A 27 -22.47 14.79 -7.83
CA ALA A 27 -23.48 14.98 -6.80
C ALA A 27 -23.17 16.17 -5.86
N HIS A 28 -21.91 16.35 -5.45
CA HIS A 28 -21.52 17.48 -4.59
C HIS A 28 -21.52 18.81 -5.34
N LEU A 29 -21.10 18.82 -6.61
CA LEU A 29 -21.23 19.98 -7.49
C LEU A 29 -22.69 20.42 -7.62
N ALA A 30 -23.60 19.49 -7.89
CA ALA A 30 -25.03 19.78 -8.01
C ALA A 30 -25.65 20.24 -6.68
N ALA A 31 -25.12 19.80 -5.53
CA ALA A 31 -25.54 20.29 -4.22
C ALA A 31 -25.07 21.74 -3.99
N HIS A 32 -23.79 22.04 -4.25
CA HIS A 32 -23.26 23.39 -4.10
C HIS A 32 -23.91 24.39 -5.06
N VAL A 33 -24.18 24.01 -6.33
CA VAL A 33 -24.90 24.87 -7.27
C VAL A 33 -26.31 25.21 -6.76
N ARG A 34 -27.00 24.25 -6.13
CA ARG A 34 -28.37 24.42 -5.63
C ARG A 34 -28.46 25.22 -4.33
N ASN A 35 -27.52 25.01 -3.41
CA ASN A 35 -27.63 25.52 -2.04
C ASN A 35 -26.71 26.73 -1.77
N ASP A 36 -25.56 26.80 -2.43
CA ASP A 36 -24.47 27.71 -2.06
C ASP A 36 -24.02 28.62 -3.22
N GLY A 37 -24.52 28.37 -4.44
CA GLY A 37 -24.20 29.11 -5.64
C GLY A 37 -23.02 28.55 -6.45
N VAL A 38 -22.94 29.00 -7.71
CA VAL A 38 -22.01 28.48 -8.73
C VAL A 38 -20.54 28.73 -8.36
N ALA A 39 -20.23 29.82 -7.67
CA ALA A 39 -18.87 30.14 -7.22
C ALA A 39 -18.32 29.11 -6.21
N VAL A 40 -19.15 28.65 -5.27
CA VAL A 40 -18.79 27.62 -4.28
C VAL A 40 -18.59 26.26 -4.94
N ALA A 41 -19.43 25.93 -5.93
CA ALA A 41 -19.29 24.73 -6.75
C ALA A 41 -17.97 24.71 -7.53
N TRP A 42 -17.57 25.85 -8.13
CA TRP A 42 -16.28 26.00 -8.79
C TRP A 42 -15.10 25.88 -7.82
N ALA A 43 -15.17 26.52 -6.66
CA ALA A 43 -14.14 26.42 -5.62
C ALA A 43 -13.96 24.97 -5.14
N PHE A 44 -15.06 24.24 -4.94
CA PHE A 44 -15.05 22.81 -4.60
C PHE A 44 -14.41 21.96 -5.70
N LEU A 45 -14.74 22.21 -6.97
CA LEU A 45 -14.17 21.50 -8.11
C LEU A 45 -12.66 21.76 -8.26
N LEU A 46 -12.24 23.03 -8.18
CA LEU A 46 -10.84 23.42 -8.20
C LEU A 46 -10.07 22.76 -7.06
N ARG A 47 -10.60 22.80 -5.83
CA ARG A 47 -9.97 22.16 -4.66
C ARG A 47 -9.84 20.65 -4.82
N THR A 48 -10.87 19.97 -5.33
CA THR A 48 -10.83 18.52 -5.56
C THR A 48 -9.87 18.13 -6.70
N MET A 49 -9.77 18.95 -7.75
CA MET A 49 -8.77 18.80 -8.82
C MET A 49 -7.34 19.05 -8.29
N LEU A 50 -7.12 20.12 -7.54
CA LEU A 50 -5.84 20.48 -6.90
C LEU A 50 -5.38 19.40 -5.92
N ALA A 51 -6.27 18.84 -5.09
CA ALA A 51 -5.95 17.73 -4.19
C ALA A 51 -5.56 16.45 -4.94
N ARG A 52 -6.07 16.28 -6.17
CA ARG A 52 -5.69 15.17 -7.05
C ARG A 52 -4.36 15.44 -7.77
N TRP A 53 -4.02 16.70 -8.00
CA TRP A 53 -2.77 17.13 -8.63
C TRP A 53 -1.60 17.21 -7.65
N ARG A 54 -1.85 17.68 -6.43
CA ARG A 54 -0.89 17.66 -5.31
C ARG A 54 -0.80 16.25 -4.76
N ARG A 55 0.06 15.41 -5.35
CA ARG A 55 0.58 14.26 -4.61
C ARG A 55 1.38 14.85 -3.44
N PRO A 56 1.01 14.59 -2.18
CA PRO A 56 1.82 15.07 -1.06
C PRO A 56 3.25 14.59 -1.26
N ALA A 57 4.21 15.49 -1.04
CA ALA A 57 5.62 15.15 -1.10
C ALA A 57 5.84 13.97 -0.15
N ARG A 58 6.37 12.87 -0.67
CA ARG A 58 6.55 11.65 0.11
C ARG A 58 7.53 11.89 1.26
N ASP A 59 7.26 11.34 2.44
CA ASP A 59 8.10 11.56 3.61
C ASP A 59 9.58 11.23 3.30
N PRO A 60 10.54 12.09 3.65
CA PRO A 60 11.94 11.84 3.36
C PRO A 60 12.52 10.60 4.05
N GLY A 61 12.02 10.25 5.24
CA GLY A 61 12.32 9.02 5.94
C GLY A 61 11.85 7.79 5.17
N GLU A 62 10.61 7.78 4.69
CA GLU A 62 10.11 6.70 3.82
C GLU A 62 10.95 6.55 2.54
N ARG A 63 11.40 7.66 1.95
CA ARG A 63 12.28 7.59 0.77
C ARG A 63 13.63 6.98 1.12
N ALA A 64 14.20 7.31 2.27
CA ALA A 64 15.45 6.73 2.75
C ALA A 64 15.29 5.23 3.00
N ALA A 65 14.23 4.82 3.69
CA ALA A 65 13.88 3.43 3.95
C ALA A 65 13.69 2.64 2.65
N GLU A 66 12.97 3.17 1.66
CA GLU A 66 12.82 2.49 0.38
C GLU A 66 14.17 2.35 -0.35
N ARG A 67 15.01 3.39 -0.40
CA ARG A 67 16.32 3.30 -1.05
C ARG A 67 17.17 2.22 -0.40
N PHE A 68 17.21 2.21 0.92
CA PHE A 68 17.92 1.20 1.71
C PHE A 68 17.42 -0.22 1.41
N LEU A 69 16.10 -0.46 1.49
CA LEU A 69 15.50 -1.78 1.20
C LEU A 69 15.78 -2.23 -0.23
N ARG A 70 15.70 -1.32 -1.21
CA ARG A 70 16.05 -1.64 -2.60
C ARG A 70 17.53 -2.00 -2.77
N ALA A 71 18.43 -1.32 -2.07
CA ALA A 71 19.86 -1.66 -2.08
C ALA A 71 20.11 -3.06 -1.50
N LEU A 72 19.25 -3.52 -0.58
CA LEU A 72 19.23 -4.88 -0.06
C LEU A 72 18.42 -5.87 -0.93
N ASN A 73 18.08 -5.51 -2.17
CA ASN A 73 17.31 -6.32 -3.12
C ASN A 73 15.85 -6.63 -2.73
N TYR A 74 15.27 -5.90 -1.77
CA TYR A 74 13.83 -5.97 -1.54
C TYR A 74 13.07 -5.31 -2.68
N ARG A 75 11.95 -5.91 -3.07
CA ARG A 75 11.05 -5.34 -4.09
C ARG A 75 9.86 -4.64 -3.46
N VAL A 76 9.73 -3.34 -3.68
CA VAL A 76 8.57 -2.57 -3.20
C VAL A 76 7.30 -2.98 -3.95
N LEU A 77 6.31 -3.47 -3.21
CA LEU A 77 5.00 -3.91 -3.72
C LEU A 77 3.95 -2.80 -3.59
N ALA A 78 4.00 -2.04 -2.49
CA ALA A 78 3.12 -0.90 -2.24
C ALA A 78 3.81 0.16 -1.37
N ARG A 79 3.28 1.39 -1.44
CA ARG A 79 3.71 2.56 -0.64
C ARG A 79 2.46 3.22 -0.09
N ASN A 80 2.47 3.68 1.16
CA ASN A 80 1.29 4.24 1.84
C ASN A 80 0.06 3.36 1.59
N TRP A 81 0.25 2.05 1.80
CA TRP A 81 -0.78 1.07 1.56
C TRP A 81 -1.85 1.27 2.62
N ARG A 82 -3.11 1.21 2.22
CA ARG A 82 -4.26 1.39 3.12
C ARG A 82 -5.16 0.18 3.01
N SER A 83 -5.64 -0.28 4.14
CA SER A 83 -6.58 -1.38 4.17
C SER A 83 -7.83 -1.07 3.34
N PRO A 84 -8.32 -2.05 2.56
CA PRO A 84 -9.62 -1.93 1.91
C PRO A 84 -10.78 -2.01 2.91
N ARG A 85 -10.59 -2.60 4.11
CA ARG A 85 -11.60 -2.67 5.18
C ARG A 85 -11.70 -1.36 5.95
N ASP A 86 -10.58 -0.78 6.35
CA ASP A 86 -10.52 0.53 7.02
C ASP A 86 -9.35 1.36 6.50
N ARG A 87 -9.62 2.48 5.83
CA ARG A 87 -8.57 3.32 5.24
C ARG A 87 -7.65 4.02 6.26
N ARG A 88 -8.02 3.99 7.54
CA ARG A 88 -7.19 4.48 8.67
C ARG A 88 -6.08 3.48 9.04
N ASP A 89 -6.26 2.20 8.69
CA ASP A 89 -5.21 1.20 8.82
C ASP A 89 -4.26 1.34 7.63
N GLU A 90 -3.06 1.81 7.92
CA GLU A 90 -2.05 2.15 6.91
C GLU A 90 -0.67 1.58 7.25
N ALA A 91 0.07 1.25 6.20
CA ALA A 91 1.47 0.84 6.25
C ALA A 91 2.30 1.70 5.29
N ASP A 92 3.47 2.14 5.75
CA ASP A 92 4.34 3.03 4.97
C ASP A 92 4.85 2.32 3.71
N LEU A 93 5.36 1.10 3.86
CA LEU A 93 5.79 0.25 2.74
C LEU A 93 5.31 -1.19 2.92
N ILE A 94 5.06 -1.84 1.78
CA ILE A 94 4.97 -3.29 1.72
C ILE A 94 6.00 -3.76 0.70
N VAL A 95 6.86 -4.68 1.12
CA VAL A 95 7.97 -5.17 0.31
C VAL A 95 7.97 -6.69 0.24
N LEU A 96 8.56 -7.22 -0.83
CA LEU A 96 8.90 -8.63 -0.97
C LEU A 96 10.37 -8.79 -0.61
N SER A 97 10.68 -9.79 0.20
CA SER A 97 12.05 -10.17 0.55
C SER A 97 12.87 -10.54 -0.69
N PRO A 98 14.21 -10.46 -0.60
CA PRO A 98 15.10 -10.82 -1.71
C PRO A 98 14.92 -12.27 -2.19
N ASN A 99 14.60 -13.19 -1.27
CA ASN A 99 14.33 -14.60 -1.61
C ASN A 99 12.93 -14.84 -2.23
N GLY A 100 12.08 -13.81 -2.32
CA GLY A 100 10.76 -13.90 -2.92
C GLY A 100 9.71 -14.66 -2.10
N ARG A 101 10.03 -15.07 -0.86
CA ARG A 101 9.20 -15.95 -0.02
C ARG A 101 8.52 -15.22 1.14
N GLU A 102 8.83 -13.95 1.40
CA GLU A 102 8.30 -13.24 2.57
C GLU A 102 7.75 -11.88 2.15
N VAL A 103 6.54 -11.56 2.58
CA VAL A 103 6.01 -10.20 2.45
C VAL A 103 6.24 -9.47 3.77
N ALA A 104 6.99 -8.37 3.74
CA ALA A 104 7.21 -7.54 4.91
C ALA A 104 6.38 -6.26 4.84
N ILE A 105 5.61 -6.02 5.89
CA ILE A 105 4.97 -4.74 6.20
C ILE A 105 6.02 -3.91 6.93
N VAL A 106 6.43 -2.79 6.36
CA VAL A 106 7.49 -1.96 6.93
C VAL A 106 6.88 -0.67 7.47
N GLU A 107 7.11 -0.42 8.75
CA GLU A 107 6.80 0.83 9.41
C GLU A 107 8.10 1.64 9.60
N VAL A 108 8.08 2.91 9.21
CA VAL A 108 9.25 3.80 9.27
C VAL A 108 9.12 4.73 10.47
N LYS A 109 10.13 4.75 11.33
CA LYS A 109 10.15 5.59 12.54
C LYS A 109 11.37 6.49 12.58
N ARG A 110 11.15 7.74 12.98
CA ARG A 110 12.24 8.68 13.29
C ARG A 110 12.99 8.16 14.52
N ALA A 111 14.27 7.90 14.40
CA ALA A 111 15.12 7.43 15.48
C ALA A 111 15.82 8.64 16.16
N ALA A 112 15.42 8.94 17.39
CA ALA A 112 16.08 9.89 18.27
C ALA A 112 16.59 9.16 19.52
N GLY A 113 17.88 9.27 19.82
CA GLY A 113 18.52 8.58 20.96
C GLY A 113 18.62 7.06 20.79
N PRO A 114 18.80 6.32 21.90
CA PRO A 114 18.76 4.85 21.93
C PRO A 114 17.46 4.31 21.33
N TRP A 115 17.55 3.26 20.54
CA TRP A 115 16.44 2.71 19.76
C TRP A 115 16.18 1.26 20.19
N ASP A 116 15.03 1.03 20.83
CA ASP A 116 14.45 -0.31 20.97
C ASP A 116 13.20 -0.36 20.06
N PRO A 117 13.15 -1.27 19.07
CA PRO A 117 12.01 -1.39 18.18
C PRO A 117 10.68 -1.73 18.89
N LEU A 118 10.69 -2.54 19.95
CA LEU A 118 9.47 -3.00 20.63
C LEU A 118 8.82 -1.90 21.48
N ASP A 119 9.63 -1.03 22.07
CA ASP A 119 9.19 0.14 22.84
C ASP A 119 8.52 1.21 21.96
N ARG A 120 8.78 1.17 20.64
CA ARG A 120 8.28 2.17 19.67
C ARG A 120 6.99 1.75 18.98
N VAL A 121 6.48 0.55 19.24
CA VAL A 121 5.17 0.10 18.74
C VAL A 121 4.21 -0.03 19.90
N ASP A 122 3.44 1.03 20.13
CA ASP A 122 2.37 1.03 21.12
C ASP A 122 1.27 -0.01 20.80
N VAL A 123 0.43 -0.30 21.79
CA VAL A 123 -0.63 -1.31 21.68
C VAL A 123 -1.55 -1.03 20.47
N ARG A 124 -1.92 0.23 20.26
CA ARG A 124 -2.78 0.64 19.14
C ARG A 124 -2.15 0.33 17.79
N LYS A 125 -0.85 0.59 17.64
CA LYS A 125 -0.13 0.33 16.40
C LYS A 125 0.05 -1.17 16.18
N ARG A 126 0.25 -1.97 17.23
CA ARG A 126 0.26 -3.44 17.13
C ARG A 126 -1.07 -3.96 16.59
N GLU A 127 -2.20 -3.46 17.10
CA GLU A 127 -3.53 -3.83 16.58
C GLU A 127 -3.73 -3.45 15.12
N VAL A 128 -3.31 -2.24 14.71
CA VAL A 128 -3.36 -1.80 13.30
C VAL A 128 -2.54 -2.75 12.43
N LEU A 129 -1.29 -3.03 12.82
CA LEU A 129 -0.40 -3.91 12.07
C LEU A 129 -0.94 -5.34 11.97
N TRP A 130 -1.58 -5.84 13.03
CA TRP A 130 -2.26 -7.12 13.02
C TRP A 130 -3.42 -7.15 12.01
N ARG A 131 -4.26 -6.11 11.99
CA ARG A 131 -5.36 -6.02 11.00
C ARG A 131 -4.82 -5.97 9.57
N ILE A 132 -3.78 -5.17 9.31
CA ILE A 132 -3.11 -5.12 7.99
C ILE A 132 -2.56 -6.48 7.59
N LEU A 133 -1.95 -7.19 8.53
CA LEU A 133 -1.44 -8.53 8.30
C LEU A 133 -2.58 -9.47 7.85
N THR A 134 -3.69 -9.49 8.57
CA THR A 134 -4.86 -10.31 8.19
C THR A 134 -5.47 -9.89 6.84
N ASP A 135 -5.38 -8.61 6.45
CA ASP A 135 -5.80 -8.16 5.12
C ASP A 135 -4.94 -8.74 4.00
N ILE A 136 -3.62 -8.72 4.18
CA ILE A 136 -2.69 -9.27 3.20
C ILE A 136 -2.85 -10.79 3.11
N GLU A 137 -3.14 -11.45 4.23
CA GLU A 137 -3.45 -12.88 4.25
C GLU A 137 -4.75 -13.21 3.52
N ALA A 138 -5.82 -12.46 3.77
CA ALA A 138 -7.05 -12.61 3.02
C ALA A 138 -6.84 -12.37 1.51
N LEU A 139 -5.97 -11.42 1.16
CA LEU A 139 -5.61 -11.14 -0.23
C LEU A 139 -4.90 -12.33 -0.91
N ALA A 140 -4.07 -13.08 -0.19
CA ALA A 140 -3.36 -14.25 -0.70
C ALA A 140 -4.32 -15.37 -1.14
N SER A 141 -5.49 -15.49 -0.48
CA SER A 141 -6.52 -16.50 -0.77
C SER A 141 -7.66 -15.98 -1.66
N ALA A 142 -7.66 -14.69 -2.01
CA ALA A 142 -8.71 -14.08 -2.82
C ALA A 142 -8.57 -14.44 -4.32
N ARG A 143 -9.58 -14.08 -5.12
CA ARG A 143 -9.52 -14.25 -6.58
C ARG A 143 -8.28 -13.54 -7.16
N PRO A 144 -7.53 -14.19 -8.07
CA PRO A 144 -6.32 -13.62 -8.67
C PRO A 144 -6.53 -12.22 -9.22
N SER A 145 -5.60 -11.32 -8.92
CA SER A 145 -5.56 -9.98 -9.50
C SER A 145 -4.17 -9.64 -10.06
N SER A 146 -4.11 -8.65 -10.94
CA SER A 146 -2.85 -8.14 -11.49
C SER A 146 -2.03 -7.28 -10.51
N SER A 147 -2.49 -7.12 -9.26
CA SER A 147 -1.74 -6.38 -8.23
C SER A 147 -0.42 -7.10 -7.88
N PRO A 148 0.73 -6.40 -7.89
CA PRO A 148 2.00 -6.98 -7.46
C PRO A 148 1.95 -7.55 -6.04
N LEU A 149 1.27 -6.84 -5.12
CA LEU A 149 1.08 -7.28 -3.75
C LEU A 149 0.26 -8.57 -3.68
N HIS A 150 -0.82 -8.67 -4.46
CA HIS A 150 -1.63 -9.88 -4.49
C HIS A 150 -0.80 -11.08 -4.95
N ARG A 151 -0.07 -10.95 -6.07
CA ARG A 151 0.77 -12.04 -6.57
C ARG A 151 1.85 -12.43 -5.56
N ALA A 152 2.50 -11.46 -4.93
CA ALA A 152 3.50 -11.74 -3.91
C ALA A 152 2.91 -12.46 -2.70
N ALA A 153 1.78 -11.99 -2.18
CA ALA A 153 1.10 -12.62 -1.05
C ALA A 153 0.63 -14.05 -1.39
N ALA A 154 0.15 -14.29 -2.61
CA ALA A 154 -0.27 -15.62 -3.07
C ALA A 154 0.87 -16.66 -3.11
N HIS A 155 2.13 -16.23 -3.21
CA HIS A 155 3.30 -17.11 -3.26
C HIS A 155 4.20 -17.06 -2.03
N ALA A 156 4.05 -16.05 -1.17
CA ALA A 156 4.83 -15.93 0.04
C ALA A 156 4.51 -17.05 1.06
N GLU A 157 5.46 -17.36 1.91
CA GLU A 157 5.37 -18.37 2.96
C GLU A 157 5.02 -17.75 4.31
N CYS A 158 5.37 -16.48 4.51
CA CYS A 158 4.95 -15.72 5.67
C CYS A 158 4.71 -14.24 5.33
N ILE A 159 3.97 -13.57 6.20
CA ILE A 159 3.94 -12.12 6.31
C ILE A 159 4.65 -11.76 7.61
N ARG A 160 5.51 -10.75 7.56
CA ARG A 160 6.13 -10.21 8.76
C ARG A 160 6.01 -8.70 8.84
N VAL A 161 6.26 -8.16 10.01
CA VAL A 161 6.34 -6.73 10.27
C VAL A 161 7.77 -6.37 10.61
N ASP A 162 8.30 -5.41 9.88
CA ASP A 162 9.63 -4.85 10.08
C ASP A 162 9.50 -3.38 10.54
N LEU A 163 10.43 -2.93 11.37
CA LEU A 163 10.61 -1.51 11.68
C LEU A 163 11.92 -1.01 11.09
N VAL A 164 11.83 0.17 10.46
CA VAL A 164 13.01 0.87 9.94
C VAL A 164 13.17 2.19 10.68
N GLY A 165 14.25 2.30 11.45
CA GLY A 165 14.67 3.52 12.11
C GLY A 165 15.39 4.44 11.13
N VAL A 166 14.98 5.70 11.04
CA VAL A 166 15.62 6.72 10.19
C VAL A 166 16.05 7.95 10.99
N ARG A 167 17.21 8.52 10.66
CA ARG A 167 17.78 9.75 11.25
C ARG A 167 18.13 10.76 10.14
N GLY A 168 18.29 12.04 10.48
CA GLY A 168 18.58 13.12 9.53
C GLY A 168 17.30 13.82 9.04
N GLU A 169 17.38 14.79 8.14
CA GLU A 169 16.19 15.53 7.66
C GLU A 169 16.23 15.73 6.15
N GLY A 170 15.05 15.76 5.51
CA GLY A 170 14.96 16.01 4.08
C GLY A 170 15.84 15.05 3.26
N SER A 171 16.75 15.59 2.46
CA SER A 171 17.64 14.79 1.61
C SER A 171 18.70 14.00 2.40
N THR A 172 19.01 14.38 3.64
CA THR A 172 20.04 13.73 4.48
C THR A 172 19.49 12.59 5.33
N SER A 173 18.21 12.26 5.19
CA SER A 173 17.60 11.12 5.90
C SER A 173 18.30 9.81 5.51
N MET A 174 18.75 9.06 6.52
CA MET A 174 19.44 7.77 6.40
C MET A 174 18.79 6.73 7.32
N VAL A 175 18.82 5.47 6.90
CA VAL A 175 18.44 4.34 7.75
C VAL A 175 19.56 4.10 8.77
N VAL A 176 19.19 4.04 10.04
CA VAL A 176 20.12 3.69 11.12
C VAL A 176 19.92 2.25 11.59
N GLU A 177 18.70 1.73 11.44
CA GLU A 177 18.37 0.39 11.90
C GLU A 177 17.22 -0.21 11.10
N HIS A 178 17.27 -1.52 10.89
CA HIS A 178 16.21 -2.33 10.29
C HIS A 178 15.98 -3.56 11.16
N ALA A 179 14.98 -3.50 12.03
CA ALA A 179 14.56 -4.62 12.84
C ALA A 179 13.53 -5.45 12.06
N THR A 180 13.90 -6.68 11.72
CA THR A 180 13.06 -7.59 10.93
C THR A 180 12.21 -8.48 11.82
N GLY A 181 11.00 -8.82 11.38
CA GLY A 181 10.24 -9.93 11.96
C GLY A 181 9.72 -9.70 13.38
N ILE A 182 9.50 -8.44 13.77
CA ILE A 182 8.96 -8.06 15.09
C ILE A 182 7.62 -8.74 15.36
N PHE A 183 6.81 -8.87 14.31
CA PHE A 183 5.68 -9.77 14.27
C PHE A 183 5.84 -10.63 13.03
N THR A 184 5.61 -11.94 13.15
CA THR A 184 5.61 -12.85 12.01
C THR A 184 4.36 -13.71 12.06
N ARG A 185 3.76 -13.92 10.89
CA ARG A 185 2.69 -14.90 10.69
C ARG A 185 3.03 -15.75 9.49
N GLU A 186 3.19 -17.04 9.74
CA GLU A 186 3.31 -18.02 8.69
C GLU A 186 1.97 -18.21 7.98
N PHE A 187 2.02 -18.36 6.66
CA PHE A 187 0.86 -18.80 5.93
C PHE A 187 0.65 -20.28 6.18
N VAL A 188 -0.45 -20.62 6.85
CA VAL A 188 -0.89 -22.00 6.98
C VAL A 188 -1.39 -22.47 5.61
N ARG A 189 -0.49 -22.99 4.78
CA ARG A 189 -0.87 -23.65 3.53
C ARG A 189 -1.23 -25.08 3.87
N ASN A 190 -2.51 -25.44 3.72
CA ASN A 190 -2.92 -26.84 3.73
C ASN A 190 -2.03 -27.61 2.74
N ALA A 191 -1.39 -28.68 3.20
CA ALA A 191 -0.40 -29.48 2.47
C ALA A 191 -0.86 -30.01 1.09
N ARG A 192 -2.15 -29.86 0.75
CA ARG A 192 -2.76 -30.26 -0.52
C ARG A 192 -2.39 -29.41 -1.75
N SER A 193 -1.68 -28.28 -1.58
CA SER A 193 -1.24 -27.43 -2.71
C SER A 193 0.25 -27.58 -3.07
N ARG A 194 0.97 -28.49 -2.39
CA ARG A 194 2.37 -28.85 -2.69
C ARG A 194 2.47 -30.19 -3.44
N ALA A 195 1.59 -30.45 -4.40
CA ALA A 195 1.83 -31.51 -5.38
C ALA A 195 2.70 -30.92 -6.52
N PRO A 196 3.80 -31.59 -6.91
CA PRO A 196 4.72 -31.12 -7.94
C PRO A 196 4.07 -31.00 -9.32
#